data_AF-A0A1V4VQN7-F1
#
_entry.id   AF-A0A1V4VQN7-F1
#
_cell.length_a   1.000
_cell.length_b   1.000
_cell.length_c   1.000
_cell.angle_alpha   90.00
_cell.angle_beta   90.00
_cell.angle_gamma   90.00
#
_symmetry.space_group_name_H-M   'P 1'
#
loop_
_entity.id
_entity.type
_entity.pdbx_description
1 polymer ?
#
loop_
_entity_poly.entity_id
_entity_poly.type
_entity_poly.pdbx_seq_one_letter_code
_entity_poly.pdbx_strand_id
1 'polypeptide(L)' 'MGMEAGEIRRDINSMILAAHLETMYSNWSVLWAANPELFAIEEGVNMIMDFFLNGVKNREN' A
#
# COMPACT_ATOMS: atom_id res chain seq x y z
N MET A 1 3.85 -5.29 -17.01
CA MET A 1 3.59 -4.96 -15.57
C MET A 1 4.07 -3.54 -15.28
N GLY A 2 3.51 -2.81 -14.30
CA GLY A 2 3.78 -1.37 -14.08
C GLY A 2 5.26 -0.98 -13.97
N MET A 3 6.14 -1.87 -13.51
CA MET A 3 7.60 -1.66 -13.54
C MET A 3 8.17 -1.68 -14.97
N GLU A 4 7.75 -2.61 -15.83
CA GLU A 4 8.18 -2.67 -17.23
C GLU A 4 7.68 -1.44 -18.01
N ALA A 5 6.47 -0.97 -17.68
CA ALA A 5 5.88 0.25 -18.23
C ALA A 5 6.52 1.55 -17.70
N GLY A 6 7.33 1.49 -16.64
CA GLY A 6 8.00 2.65 -16.04
C GLY A 6 7.14 3.48 -15.09
N GLU A 7 5.93 3.00 -14.78
CA GLU A 7 4.98 3.63 -13.85
C GLU A 7 5.40 3.41 -12.39
N ILE A 8 5.99 2.25 -12.10
CA ILE A 8 6.48 1.86 -10.78
C ILE A 8 8.00 2.01 -10.73
N ARG A 9 8.51 2.61 -9.65
CA ARG A 9 9.93 2.75 -9.33
C ARG A 9 10.67 1.41 -9.44
N ARG A 10 11.90 1.43 -9.97
CA ARG A 10 12.70 0.22 -10.24
C ARG A 10 13.88 0.04 -9.27
N ASP A 11 14.11 1.02 -8.42
CA ASP A 11 15.19 1.03 -7.42
C ASP A 11 14.89 0.14 -6.20
N ILE A 12 13.63 -0.29 -6.03
CA ILE A 12 13.21 -1.22 -4.98
C ILE A 12 12.68 -2.52 -5.59
N ASN A 13 13.04 -3.65 -4.99
CA ASN A 13 12.54 -4.96 -5.38
C ASN A 13 11.01 -5.04 -5.24
N SER A 14 10.32 -5.55 -6.26
CA SER A 14 8.85 -5.68 -6.30
C SER A 14 8.29 -6.51 -5.15
N MET A 15 9.00 -7.55 -4.69
CA MET A 15 8.59 -8.38 -3.56
C MET A 15 8.59 -7.60 -2.25
N ILE A 16 9.53 -6.66 -2.08
CA ILE A 16 9.57 -5.79 -0.89
C ILE A 16 8.37 -4.84 -0.91
N LEU A 17 8.04 -4.26 -2.08
CA LEU A 17 6.88 -3.40 -2.22
C LEU A 17 5.57 -4.17 -1.94
N ALA A 18 5.45 -5.39 -2.44
CA ALA A 18 4.29 -6.26 -2.19
C ALA A 18 4.16 -6.64 -0.71
N ALA A 19 5.26 -7.05 -0.06
CA ALA A 19 5.27 -7.40 1.36
C ALA A 19 4.91 -6.20 2.26
N HIS A 20 5.35 -4.99 1.89
CA HIS A 20 4.98 -3.77 2.60
C HIS A 20 3.47 -3.49 2.47
N LEU A 21 2.88 -3.67 1.29
CA LEU A 21 1.44 -3.54 1.07
C LEU A 21 0.65 -4.54 1.93
N GLU A 22 1.05 -5.81 1.91
CA GLU A 22 0.42 -6.87 2.71
C GLU A 22 0.48 -6.58 4.22
N THR A 23 1.61 -6.05 4.68
CA THR A 23 1.80 -5.64 6.09
C THR A 23 0.83 -4.52 6.48
N MET A 24 0.70 -3.48 5.64
CA MET A 24 -0.23 -2.38 5.90
C MET A 24 -1.68 -2.87 5.99
N TYR A 25 -2.11 -3.71 5.04
CA TYR A 25 -3.44 -4.31 5.04
C TYR A 25 -3.70 -5.18 6.27
N SER A 26 -2.75 -6.04 6.63
CA SER A 26 -2.86 -6.93 7.79
C SER A 26 -3.00 -6.13 9.08
N ASN A 27 -2.16 -5.10 9.26
CA ASN A 27 -2.22 -4.25 10.45
C ASN A 27 -3.55 -3.51 10.57
N TRP A 28 -4.06 -2.93 9.47
CA TRP A 28 -5.35 -2.24 9.51
C TRP A 28 -6.52 -3.20 9.77
N SER A 29 -6.47 -4.39 9.17
CA SER A 29 -7.49 -5.43 9.40
C SER A 29 -7.52 -5.84 10.87
N VAL A 30 -6.37 -5.96 11.53
CA VAL A 30 -6.29 -6.24 12.98
C VAL A 30 -6.86 -5.09 13.80
N LEU A 31 -6.55 -3.83 13.45
CA LEU A 31 -7.07 -2.66 14.15
C LEU A 31 -8.60 -2.54 14.02
N TRP A 32 -9.13 -2.73 12.81
CA TRP A 32 -10.57 -2.78 12.55
C TRP A 32 -11.25 -3.93 13.29
N ALA A 33 -10.68 -5.14 13.27
CA ALA A 33 -11.23 -6.28 13.97
C ALA A 33 -11.26 -6.08 15.50
N ALA A 34 -10.29 -5.34 16.05
CA ALA A 34 -10.20 -5.05 17.48
C ALA A 34 -11.13 -3.91 17.93
N ASN A 35 -11.28 -2.84 17.13
CA ASN A 35 -12.06 -1.65 17.49
C ASN A 35 -12.73 -1.04 16.23
N PRO A 36 -13.78 -1.68 15.67
CA PRO A 36 -14.37 -1.26 14.39
C PRO A 36 -15.00 0.15 14.45
N GLU A 37 -15.39 0.62 15.63
CA GLU A 37 -15.91 1.97 15.86
C GLU A 37 -14.83 3.06 15.80
N LEU A 38 -13.55 2.69 15.95
CA LEU A 38 -12.40 3.61 15.86
C LEU A 38 -11.67 3.53 14.52
N PHE A 39 -11.77 2.39 13.83
CA PHE A 39 -11.02 2.13 12.60
C PHE A 39 -11.95 1.67 11.49
N ALA A 40 -12.50 2.60 10.71
CA ALA A 40 -13.32 2.23 9.56
C ALA A 40 -12.49 1.48 8.50
N ILE A 41 -13.03 0.35 8.01
CA ILE A 41 -12.33 -0.49 7.03
C ILE A 41 -12.10 0.26 5.71
N GLU A 42 -13.12 0.97 5.21
CA GLU A 42 -13.05 1.69 3.93
C GLU A 42 -12.02 2.82 3.96
N GLU A 43 -11.97 3.60 5.05
CA GLU A 43 -11.02 4.69 5.22
C GLU A 43 -9.58 4.17 5.23
N GLY A 44 -9.33 3.07 5.93
CA GLY A 44 -8.01 2.44 5.94
C GLY A 44 -7.57 1.90 4.61
N VAL A 45 -8.45 1.20 3.89
CA VAL A 45 -8.14 0.68 2.55
C VAL A 45 -7.77 1.84 1.61
N ASN A 46 -8.54 2.93 1.62
CA ASN A 46 -8.24 4.11 0.81
C ASN A 46 -6.89 4.73 1.18
N MET A 47 -6.62 4.93 2.46
CA MET A 47 -5.35 5.46 2.95
C MET A 47 -4.15 4.59 2.56
N ILE A 48 -4.27 3.27 2.70
CA ILE A 48 -3.21 2.31 2.35
C ILE A 48 -2.93 2.35 0.85
N MET A 49 -3.97 2.39 0.03
CA MET A 49 -3.83 2.50 -1.42
C MET A 49 -3.17 3.83 -1.82
N ASP A 50 -3.54 4.94 -1.20
CA ASP A 50 -2.91 6.24 -1.43
C ASP A 50 -1.43 6.22 -1.06
N PHE A 51 -1.06 5.67 0.10
CA PHE A 51 0.33 5.55 0.50
C PHE A 51 1.13 4.65 -0.42
N PHE A 52 0.58 3.49 -0.78
CA PHE A 52 1.24 2.57 -1.69
C PHE A 52 1.46 3.21 -3.06
N LEU A 53 0.40 3.71 -3.70
CA LEU A 53 0.47 4.31 -5.03
C LEU A 53 1.42 5.51 -5.06
N ASN A 54 1.39 6.39 -4.05
CA ASN A 54 2.32 7.51 -3.98
C ASN A 54 3.76 7.08 -3.67
N GLY A 55 3.96 6.00 -2.93
CA GLY A 55 5.27 5.45 -2.59
C GLY A 55 5.95 4.67 -3.73
N VAL A 56 5.16 4.04 -4.60
CA VAL A 56 5.66 3.24 -5.73
C VAL A 56 5.76 4.03 -7.03
N LYS A 57 5.13 5.20 -7.15
CA LYS A 57 5.27 6.08 -8.32
C LYS A 57 6.73 6.33 -8.64
N ASN A 58 7.08 6.13 -9.91
CA ASN A 58 8.37 6.55 -10.42
C ASN A 58 8.42 8.10 -10.45
N ARG A 59 9.38 8.71 -9.75
CA ARG A 59 9.49 10.18 -9.61
C ARG A 59 10.19 10.86 -10.79
N GLU A 60 10.66 10.10 -11.76
CA GLU A 60 11.40 10.58 -12.93
C GLU A 60 10.51 10.80 -14.18
N ASN A 61 9.18 10.74 -14.03
CA ASN A 61 8.20 11.03 -15.10
C ASN A 61 7.39 12.29 -14.79
#